data_AF-A0A645GRE8-F1
#
_entry.id   AF-A0A645GRE8-F1
#
_cell.length_a   1.000
_cell.length_b   1.000
_cell.length_c   1.000
_cell.angle_alpha   90.00
_cell.angle_beta   90.00
_cell.angle_gamma   90.00
#
_symmetry.space_group_name_H-M   'P 1'
#
loop_
_entity.id
_entity.type
_entity.pdbx_description
1 polymer ?
#
loop_
_entity_poly.entity_id
_entity_poly.type
_entity_poly.pdbx_seq_one_letter_code
_entity_poly.pdbx_strand_id
1 'polypeptide(L)'
;MHEALMKTIEAKMEAAGLLPIKKQAELSTRILKERLEVILPWAMEKSGMDFWIIAARENCKDPILKTLYPWDMYDSRRIGILAFHRNKENG
;
A
#
# COMPACT_ATOMS: atom_id res chain seq x y z
N MET A 1 -15.52 9.80 -24.81
CA MET A 1 -16.66 10.36 -24.05
C MET A 1 -16.26 10.92 -22.67
N HIS A 2 -15.28 10.35 -21.95
CA HIS A 2 -14.87 10.86 -20.62
C HIS A 2 -13.60 11.73 -20.60
N GLU A 3 -12.95 11.96 -21.74
CA GLU A 3 -11.64 12.62 -21.79
C GLU A 3 -11.69 14.10 -21.36
N ALA A 4 -12.72 14.84 -21.79
CA ALA A 4 -12.92 16.24 -21.37
C ALA A 4 -13.19 16.36 -19.86
N LEU A 5 -13.93 15.40 -19.28
CA LEU A 5 -14.17 15.32 -17.84
C LEU A 5 -12.88 15.02 -17.08
N MET A 6 -12.07 14.08 -17.56
CA MET A 6 -10.76 13.74 -16.97
C MET A 6 -9.85 14.97 -16.92
N LYS A 7 -9.73 15.72 -18.02
CA LYS A 7 -8.95 16.97 -18.06
C LYS A 7 -9.46 18.02 -17.08
N THR A 8 -10.78 18.12 -16.90
CA THR A 8 -11.39 19.07 -15.96
C THR A 8 -11.06 18.70 -14.52
N ILE A 9 -11.08 17.40 -14.18
CA ILE A 9 -10.71 16.90 -12.85
C ILE A 9 -9.22 17.15 -12.60
N GLU A 10 -8.35 16.81 -13.55
CA GLU A 10 -6.90 17.01 -13.43
C GLU A 10 -6.55 18.49 -13.17
N ALA A 11 -7.12 19.41 -13.94
CA ALA A 11 -6.91 20.85 -13.74
C ALA A 11 -7.38 21.35 -12.37
N LYS A 12 -8.51 20.85 -11.86
CA LYS A 12 -8.98 21.17 -10.50
C LYS A 12 -8.05 20.65 -9.43
N MET A 13 -7.52 19.44 -9.59
CA MET A 13 -6.58 18.84 -8.64
C MET A 13 -5.28 19.64 -8.63
N GLU A 14 -4.73 20.00 -9.79
CA GLU A 14 -3.51 20.80 -9.91
C GLU A 14 -3.68 22.19 -9.30
N ALA A 15 -4.80 22.88 -9.56
CA ALA A 15 -5.10 24.18 -8.95
C ALA A 15 -5.21 24.12 -7.42
N ALA A 16 -5.59 22.97 -6.86
CA ALA A 16 -5.62 22.72 -5.41
C ALA A 16 -4.27 22.23 -4.85
N GLY A 17 -3.21 22.13 -5.67
CA GLY A 17 -1.91 21.59 -5.26
C GLY A 17 -1.92 20.07 -5.01
N LEU A 18 -2.92 19.35 -5.53
CA LEU A 18 -3.08 17.91 -5.37
C LEU A 18 -2.55 17.16 -6.59
N LEU A 19 -1.99 15.97 -6.35
CA LEU A 19 -1.54 15.10 -7.44
C LEU A 19 -2.74 14.55 -8.23
N PRO A 20 -2.70 14.53 -9.57
CA PRO A 20 -3.64 13.76 -10.39
C PRO A 20 -3.71 12.29 -9.96
N ILE A 21 -4.87 11.65 -10.18
CA ILE A 21 -5.15 10.29 -9.70
C ILE A 21 -4.09 9.26 -10.11
N LYS A 22 -3.57 9.35 -11.34
CA LYS A 22 -2.51 8.46 -11.84
C LYS A 22 -1.21 8.62 -11.06
N LYS A 23 -0.82 9.87 -10.77
CA LYS A 23 0.38 10.17 -9.97
C LYS A 23 0.21 9.75 -8.51
N GLN A 24 -1.01 9.81 -7.97
CA GLN A 24 -1.29 9.27 -6.63
C GLN A 24 -1.07 7.75 -6.57
N ALA A 25 -1.56 7.02 -7.58
CA ALA A 25 -1.35 5.57 -7.66
C ALA A 25 0.14 5.21 -7.75
N GLU A 26 0.89 5.90 -8.62
CA GLU A 26 2.35 5.71 -8.75
C GLU A 26 3.07 6.00 -7.43
N LEU A 27 2.71 7.09 -6.74
CA LEU A 27 3.28 7.42 -5.43
C LEU A 27 2.98 6.33 -4.39
N SER A 28 1.73 5.86 -4.33
CA SER A 28 1.30 4.79 -3.42
C SER A 28 2.13 3.52 -3.64
N THR A 29 2.34 3.11 -4.89
CA THR A 29 3.18 1.95 -5.23
C THR A 29 4.62 2.10 -4.75
N ARG A 30 5.23 3.30 -4.89
CA ARG A 30 6.59 3.54 -4.37
C ARG A 30 6.65 3.46 -2.85
N ILE A 31 5.67 4.03 -2.15
CA ILE A 31 5.58 3.97 -0.69
C ILE A 31 5.42 2.52 -0.23
N LEU A 32 4.58 1.73 -0.91
CA LEU A 32 4.41 0.31 -0.62
C LEU A 32 5.73 -0.45 -0.79
N LYS A 33 6.48 -0.17 -1.87
CA LYS A 33 7.79 -0.76 -2.12
C LYS A 33 8.76 -0.47 -0.97
N GLU A 34 8.87 0.80 -0.57
CA GLU A 34 9.72 1.21 0.56
C GLU A 34 9.30 0.54 1.88
N ARG A 35 7.98 0.41 2.14
CA ARG A 35 7.48 -0.30 3.32
C ARG A 35 7.94 -1.75 3.35
N LEU A 36 7.87 -2.44 2.22
CA LEU A 36 8.23 -3.86 2.12
C LEU A 36 9.74 -4.10 2.12
N GLU A 37 10.52 -3.23 1.48
CA GLU A 37 11.97 -3.43 1.31
C GLU A 37 12.81 -2.81 2.43
N VAL A 38 12.30 -1.79 3.12
CA VAL A 38 13.07 -1.05 4.13
C VAL A 38 12.43 -1.15 5.51
N ILE A 39 11.15 -0.77 5.62
CA ILE A 39 10.52 -0.61 6.94
C ILE A 39 10.21 -1.96 7.58
N LEU A 40 9.65 -2.91 6.83
CA LEU A 40 9.28 -4.22 7.34
C LEU A 40 10.51 -5.02 7.81
N PRO A 41 11.60 -5.17 7.02
CA PRO A 41 12.80 -5.86 7.48
C PRO A 41 13.41 -5.21 8.73
N TRP A 42 13.46 -3.88 8.77
CA TRP A 42 13.92 -3.13 9.94
C TRP A 42 13.07 -3.41 11.18
N ALA A 43 11.74 -3.42 11.05
CA ALA A 43 10.83 -3.67 12.15
C ALA A 43 10.96 -5.11 12.67
N MET A 44 11.04 -6.09 11.76
CA MET A 44 11.23 -7.51 12.09
C MET A 44 12.57 -7.75 12.81
N GLU A 45 13.63 -7.06 12.37
CA GLU A 45 14.92 -7.08 13.05
C GLU A 45 14.84 -6.52 14.46
N LYS A 46 14.24 -5.34 14.61
CA LYS A 46 14.12 -4.67 15.92
C LYS A 46 13.26 -5.45 16.91
N SER A 47 12.25 -6.16 16.44
CA SER A 47 11.43 -7.02 17.31
C SER A 47 12.08 -8.37 17.62
N GLY A 48 13.15 -8.76 16.90
CA GLY A 48 13.77 -10.08 17.02
C GLY A 48 12.87 -11.22 16.53
N MET A 49 11.90 -10.94 15.66
CA MET A 49 10.93 -11.92 15.16
C MET A 49 11.11 -12.11 13.65
N ASP A 50 11.44 -13.33 13.24
CA ASP A 50 11.74 -13.63 11.84
C ASP A 50 10.50 -13.97 10.99
N PHE A 51 9.33 -14.14 11.63
CA PHE A 51 8.08 -14.48 10.97
C PHE A 51 6.92 -13.64 11.48
N TRP A 52 6.23 -12.95 10.58
CA TRP A 52 5.11 -12.06 10.89
C TRP A 52 3.87 -12.51 10.12
N ILE A 53 2.72 -12.47 10.79
CA ILE A 53 1.42 -12.75 10.18
C ILE A 53 0.52 -11.56 10.41
N ILE A 54 -0.05 -11.05 9.32
CA ILE A 54 -1.09 -10.03 9.33
C ILE A 54 -2.35 -10.71 8.80
N ALA A 55 -3.23 -11.09 9.72
CA ALA A 55 -4.50 -11.72 9.41
C ALA A 55 -5.61 -10.68 9.41
N ALA A 56 -6.22 -10.46 8.25
CA ALA A 56 -7.33 -9.55 8.10
C ALA A 56 -8.65 -10.26 7.93
N ARG A 57 -9.67 -9.72 8.59
CA ARG A 57 -11.06 -10.07 8.33
C ARG A 57 -11.50 -9.48 6.99
N GLU A 58 -12.65 -9.96 6.51
CA GLU A 58 -13.32 -9.39 5.33
C GLU A 58 -13.42 -7.85 5.43
N ASN A 59 -13.21 -7.17 4.30
CA ASN A 59 -13.19 -5.72 4.13
C ASN A 59 -12.08 -5.00 4.91
N CYS A 60 -10.91 -5.64 5.01
CA CYS A 60 -9.66 -4.99 5.42
C CYS A 60 -9.79 -4.16 6.71
N LYS A 61 -10.54 -4.66 7.72
CA LYS A 61 -10.78 -3.94 8.99
C LYS A 61 -9.54 -3.79 9.87
N ASP A 62 -8.41 -4.33 9.43
CA ASP A 62 -7.12 -4.12 10.08
C ASP A 62 -6.42 -2.90 9.45
N PRO A 63 -6.06 -1.87 10.25
CA PRO A 63 -5.47 -0.65 9.73
C PRO A 63 -4.07 -0.87 9.14
N ILE A 64 -3.32 -1.88 9.59
CA ILE A 64 -1.98 -2.20 9.08
C ILE A 64 -2.11 -2.84 7.70
N LEU A 65 -3.05 -3.75 7.51
CA LEU A 65 -3.24 -4.43 6.22
C LEU A 65 -3.45 -3.44 5.06
N LYS A 66 -4.23 -2.37 5.26
CA LYS A 66 -4.46 -1.35 4.22
C LYS A 66 -3.17 -0.65 3.79
N THR A 67 -2.14 -0.62 4.64
CA THR A 67 -0.85 -0.01 4.32
C THR A 67 0.06 -0.91 3.46
N LEU A 68 -0.30 -2.19 3.33
CA LEU A 68 0.47 -3.23 2.63
C LEU A 68 -0.20 -3.70 1.33
N TYR A 69 -1.27 -3.03 0.89
CA TYR A 69 -1.92 -3.33 -0.38
C TYR A 69 -1.61 -2.30 -1.47
N PRO A 70 -1.61 -2.73 -2.75
CA PRO A 70 -1.47 -1.82 -3.87
C PRO A 70 -2.71 -0.92 -3.99
N TRP A 71 -2.55 0.21 -4.67
CA TRP A 71 -3.55 1.27 -4.79
C TRP A 71 -4.91 0.79 -5.35
N ASP A 72 -4.90 -0.21 -6.22
CA ASP A 72 -6.07 -0.78 -6.88
C ASP A 72 -6.84 -1.80 -6.02
N MET A 73 -6.30 -2.20 -4.87
CA MET A 73 -6.90 -3.21 -4.01
C MET A 73 -7.61 -2.54 -2.81
N TYR A 74 -8.84 -2.06 -3.07
CA TYR A 74 -9.60 -1.28 -2.10
C TYR A 74 -10.24 -2.12 -0.97
N ASP A 75 -10.69 -3.33 -1.28
CA ASP A 75 -11.33 -4.24 -0.32
C ASP A 75 -11.08 -5.72 -0.66
N SER A 76 -10.96 -6.55 0.38
CA SER A 76 -10.97 -8.00 0.27
C SER A 76 -12.30 -8.57 0.74
N ARG A 77 -13.09 -9.17 -0.17
CA ARG A 77 -14.36 -9.88 0.16
C ARG A 77 -14.14 -11.29 0.72
N ARG A 78 -12.93 -11.55 1.21
CA ARG A 78 -12.49 -12.82 1.82
C ARG A 78 -11.54 -12.50 2.97
N ILE A 79 -11.36 -13.45 3.87
CA ILE A 79 -10.27 -13.40 4.86
C ILE A 79 -8.94 -13.41 4.07
N GLY A 80 -8.13 -12.38 4.27
CA GLY A 80 -6.81 -12.24 3.67
C GLY A 80 -5.75 -12.38 4.74
N ILE A 81 -4.74 -13.21 4.51
CA ILE A 81 -3.60 -13.35 5.42
C ILE A 81 -2.33 -13.04 4.62
N LEU A 82 -1.56 -12.08 5.12
CA LEU A 82 -0.20 -11.83 4.65
C LEU A 82 0.76 -12.47 5.64
N ALA A 83 1.66 -13.31 5.14
CA ALA A 83 2.72 -13.92 5.93
C ALA A 83 4.06 -13.47 5.38
N PHE A 84 4.92 -12.98 6.28
CA PHE A 84 6.24 -12.48 5.96
C PHE A 84 7.27 -13.29 6.72
N HIS A 85 8.31 -13.71 6.01
CA HIS A 85 9.46 -14.37 6.57
C HIS A 85 10.70 -13.56 6.19
N ARG A 86 11.47 -13.13 7.18
CA ARG A 86 12.73 -12.41 6.97
C ARG A 86 13.85 -13.41 6.80
N ASN A 87 14.67 -13.24 5.77
CA ASN A 87 15.90 -14.00 5.63
C ASN A 87 17.05 -13.24 6.31
N LYS A 88 17.63 -13.80 7.37
CA LYS A 88 18.73 -13.14 8.09
C LYS A 88 19.97 -12.88 7.22
N GLU A 89 20.16 -13.66 6.16
CA GLU A 89 21.32 -13.53 5.26
C GLU A 89 21.12 -12.42 4.22
N ASN A 90 19.87 -12.21 3.77
CA ASN A 90 19.58 -11.39 2.58
C ASN A 90 18.70 -10.16 2.87
N GLY A 91 18.17 -10.04 4.10
CA GLY A 91 17.20 -9.02 4.50
C GLY A 91 15.75 -9.46 4.29
#